data_AF-A0A7S1LRX7-F1
#
_entry.id   AF-A0A7S1LRX7-F1
#
_cell.length_a   1.000
_cell.length_b   1.000
_cell.length_c   1.000
_cell.angle_alpha   90.00
_cell.angle_beta   90.00
_cell.angle_gamma   90.00
#
_symmetry.space_group_name_H-M   'P 1'
#
loop_
_entity.id
_entity.type
_entity.pdbx_description
1 polymer ?
#
loop_
_entity_poly.entity_id
_entity_poly.type
_entity_poly.pdbx_seq_one_letter_code
_entity_poly.pdbx_strand_id
1 'polypeptide(L)'
;MPKSIAILGGAFDPPTANHMLAAAEVIHSGAASEVWLVPCGPRPDKPKLSGVVDRYIMTQIAASTAFSANFPVHVSEVEVHEPEMVPTYDLLRRLREKYSDHTFSLVIGTDWLQPGTDIRQWTSKDPADGKDIVTGDKLLAEFDFLVIPRPGYDVENLADFGPRMKRLEMPEGTHLLEGNLSSTEIRKRTDISFSVLEGPELIEGLVTPAVAGYISRRGLYRNNRDAKSPVQRKHTSIAVKLHRPSATRKESSCFSFLTSMSSSASSRGHKGPRNVAVFGGAFDPPTNSHMFGLAEIIHAGVADEVIMAPCGPRPDKPHLRPPLVRYIMCQLGVNSSFGHSMPISVSDVEVFEPEALATYDSLRRLKERDPDANLMFVIGSDWLQPGNDIRKWTSKCPETGKEIVTGHLLVEEFDFLVIKRPGFEVKDLKSFGPRMKWMELPHGMKPVEANMSSTEIRKRAAKCYKENVETLQLIDGLVPPAVFSYVKRDGIYRS
;
A
#
# COMPACT_ATOMS: atom_id res chain seq x y z
N MET A 1 21.43 19.20 9.42
CA MET A 1 21.29 19.64 10.82
C MET A 1 20.88 18.45 11.66
N PRO A 2 21.36 18.34 12.91
CA PRO A 2 20.88 17.34 13.87
C PRO A 2 19.36 17.39 14.03
N LYS A 3 18.73 16.23 14.19
CA LYS A 3 17.28 16.09 14.37
C LYS A 3 17.00 15.24 15.62
N SER A 4 15.97 15.62 16.37
CA SER A 4 15.36 14.76 17.38
C SER A 4 14.23 13.97 16.71
N ILE A 5 14.36 12.65 16.70
CA ILE A 5 13.46 11.74 15.99
C ILE A 5 12.76 10.84 17.01
N ALA A 6 11.44 10.92 17.04
CA ALA A 6 10.60 10.04 17.85
C ALA A 6 10.17 8.81 17.04
N ILE A 7 10.49 7.62 17.54
CA ILE A 7 10.12 6.34 16.94
C ILE A 7 8.77 5.90 17.48
N LEU A 8 7.75 5.92 16.62
CA LEU A 8 6.45 5.32 16.89
C LEU A 8 6.39 3.95 16.20
N GLY A 9 6.82 2.92 16.94
CA GLY A 9 6.85 1.54 16.46
C GLY A 9 5.54 0.80 16.71
N GLY A 10 5.21 -0.17 15.85
CA GLY A 10 3.99 -0.95 16.03
C GLY A 10 3.73 -1.95 14.93
N ALA A 11 2.69 -2.78 15.12
CA ALA A 11 2.23 -3.66 14.05
C ALA A 11 1.56 -2.88 12.92
N PHE A 12 0.81 -1.82 13.22
CA PHE A 12 0.00 -1.07 12.25
C PHE A 12 -0.86 -1.99 11.36
N ASP A 13 -1.69 -2.82 11.99
CA ASP A 13 -2.50 -3.83 11.29
C ASP A 13 -4.02 -3.69 11.57
N PRO A 14 -4.67 -2.63 11.05
CA PRO A 14 -4.12 -1.55 10.21
C PRO A 14 -3.65 -0.33 11.03
N PRO A 15 -2.95 0.64 10.42
CA PRO A 15 -2.76 1.97 11.02
C PRO A 15 -4.12 2.69 11.18
N THR A 16 -4.47 3.03 12.41
CA THR A 16 -5.67 3.81 12.78
C THR A 16 -5.43 5.32 12.83
N ALA A 17 -6.54 6.08 12.87
CA ALA A 17 -6.52 7.53 13.11
C ALA A 17 -5.79 7.89 14.43
N ASN A 18 -5.82 7.01 15.44
CA ASN A 18 -5.14 7.25 16.71
C ASN A 18 -3.61 7.20 16.61
N HIS A 19 -3.05 6.42 15.68
CA HIS A 19 -1.60 6.49 15.43
C HIS A 19 -1.22 7.79 14.74
N MET A 20 -2.06 8.30 13.83
CA MET A 20 -1.83 9.60 13.20
C MET A 20 -1.96 10.72 14.24
N LEU A 21 -2.98 10.65 15.10
CA LEU A 21 -3.14 11.58 16.22
C LEU A 21 -1.90 11.57 17.12
N ALA A 22 -1.45 10.39 17.56
CA ALA A 22 -0.25 10.25 18.39
C ALA A 22 1.00 10.85 17.73
N ALA A 23 1.21 10.60 16.42
CA ALA A 23 2.32 11.20 15.68
C ALA A 23 2.18 12.74 15.61
N ALA A 24 0.97 13.26 15.43
CA ALA A 24 0.72 14.70 15.38
C ALA A 24 0.99 15.36 16.74
N GLU A 25 0.49 14.80 17.84
CA GLU A 25 0.68 15.32 19.19
C GLU A 25 2.17 15.35 19.59
N VAL A 26 2.96 14.35 19.19
CA VAL A 26 4.42 14.36 19.41
C VAL A 26 5.12 15.53 18.68
N ILE A 27 4.65 15.89 17.49
CA ILE A 27 5.17 17.07 16.77
C ILE A 27 4.64 18.37 17.39
N HIS A 28 3.34 18.45 17.69
CA HIS A 28 2.70 19.67 18.22
C HIS A 28 3.18 20.04 19.63
N SER A 29 3.53 19.06 20.46
CA SER A 29 4.18 19.26 21.75
C SER A 29 5.59 19.86 21.64
N GLY A 30 6.23 19.76 20.46
CA GLY A 30 7.64 20.13 20.28
C GLY A 30 8.62 19.12 20.88
N ALA A 31 8.14 17.93 21.32
CA ALA A 31 8.98 16.90 21.94
C ALA A 31 9.98 16.27 20.96
N ALA A 32 9.66 16.27 19.65
CA ALA A 32 10.56 15.83 18.59
C ALA A 32 10.42 16.70 17.33
N SER A 33 11.51 16.81 16.59
CA SER A 33 11.50 17.48 15.28
C SER A 33 10.89 16.63 14.18
N GLU A 34 10.93 15.29 14.32
CA GLU A 34 10.28 14.34 13.42
C GLU A 34 9.70 13.15 14.18
N VAL A 35 8.66 12.54 13.62
CA VAL A 35 8.16 11.22 14.04
C VAL A 35 8.37 10.23 12.91
N TRP A 36 8.99 9.10 13.22
CA TRP A 36 9.11 7.99 12.28
C TRP A 36 8.16 6.87 12.72
N LEU A 37 7.15 6.61 11.89
CA LEU A 37 6.29 5.45 11.99
C LEU A 37 7.08 4.23 11.53
N VAL A 38 7.23 3.23 12.39
CA VAL A 38 8.01 2.01 12.07
C VAL A 38 7.10 0.78 12.11
N PRO A 39 6.52 0.38 10.96
CA PRO A 39 5.85 -0.92 10.85
C PRO A 39 6.84 -2.04 11.13
N CYS A 40 6.56 -2.82 12.18
CA CYS A 40 7.45 -3.92 12.56
C CYS A 40 7.56 -4.96 11.45
N GLY A 41 8.68 -5.69 11.44
CA GLY A 41 8.93 -6.80 10.53
C GLY A 41 7.98 -7.98 10.72
N PRO A 42 8.22 -9.12 10.05
CA PRO A 42 7.44 -10.33 10.27
C PRO A 42 7.39 -10.74 11.76
N ARG A 43 6.22 -11.17 12.24
CA ARG A 43 5.99 -11.57 13.65
C ARG A 43 5.50 -13.01 13.71
N PRO A 44 6.38 -14.01 13.72
CA PRO A 44 6.00 -15.42 13.80
C PRO A 44 5.13 -15.73 15.04
N ASP A 45 5.32 -14.97 16.13
CA ASP A 45 4.52 -15.02 17.36
C ASP A 45 3.08 -14.50 17.19
N LYS A 46 2.80 -13.73 16.13
CA LYS A 46 1.49 -13.16 15.80
C LYS A 46 1.07 -13.56 14.36
N PRO A 47 0.74 -14.84 14.12
CA PRO A 47 0.50 -15.36 12.77
C PRO A 47 -0.76 -14.82 12.08
N LYS A 48 -1.61 -14.06 12.80
CA LYS A 48 -2.83 -13.46 12.26
C LYS A 48 -2.61 -12.08 11.63
N LEU A 49 -1.40 -11.51 11.69
CA LEU A 49 -1.12 -10.20 11.11
C LEU A 49 -1.12 -10.25 9.59
N SER A 50 -1.54 -9.15 8.96
CA SER A 50 -1.32 -8.96 7.51
C SER A 50 0.17 -8.95 7.17
N GLY A 51 0.49 -9.27 5.92
CA GLY A 51 1.85 -9.27 5.41
C GLY A 51 2.56 -7.92 5.67
N VAL A 52 3.87 -7.95 5.90
CA VAL A 52 4.66 -6.76 6.22
C VAL A 52 4.52 -5.66 5.17
N VAL A 53 4.49 -6.04 3.89
CA VAL A 53 4.30 -5.11 2.77
C VAL A 53 2.92 -4.44 2.81
N ASP A 54 1.85 -5.18 3.13
CA ASP A 54 0.51 -4.60 3.26
C ASP A 54 0.47 -3.55 4.39
N ARG A 55 1.06 -3.87 5.55
CA ARG A 55 1.12 -2.96 6.70
C ARG A 55 1.98 -1.72 6.41
N TYR A 56 3.10 -1.89 5.72
CA TYR A 56 3.93 -0.78 5.27
C TYR A 56 3.18 0.14 4.29
N ILE A 57 2.52 -0.42 3.27
CA ILE A 57 1.73 0.35 2.30
C ILE A 57 0.58 1.09 3.00
N MET A 58 -0.18 0.42 3.87
CA MET A 58 -1.25 1.08 4.63
C MET A 58 -0.69 2.24 5.48
N THR A 59 0.49 2.09 6.05
CA THR A 59 1.12 3.15 6.86
C THR A 59 1.57 4.32 5.98
N GLN A 60 2.13 4.05 4.79
CA GLN A 60 2.46 5.07 3.79
C GLN A 60 1.20 5.81 3.31
N ILE A 61 0.11 5.08 3.05
CA ILE A 61 -1.19 5.67 2.68
C ILE A 61 -1.73 6.53 3.82
N ALA A 62 -1.72 6.04 5.06
CA ALA A 62 -2.19 6.79 6.22
C ALA A 62 -1.43 8.11 6.38
N ALA A 63 -0.09 8.07 6.42
CA ALA A 63 0.72 9.28 6.58
C ALA A 63 0.57 10.26 5.40
N SER A 64 0.46 9.75 4.16
CA SER A 64 0.35 10.58 2.95
C SER A 64 -1.04 11.18 2.71
N THR A 65 -2.04 10.74 3.47
CA THR A 65 -3.42 11.24 3.39
C THR A 65 -3.91 11.92 4.66
N ALA A 66 -3.27 11.67 5.80
CA ALA A 66 -3.53 12.37 7.07
C ALA A 66 -2.75 13.68 7.19
N PHE A 67 -1.57 13.77 6.57
CA PHE A 67 -0.67 14.91 6.72
C PHE A 67 -0.28 15.55 5.40
N SER A 68 -0.03 16.85 5.45
CA SER A 68 0.62 17.54 4.33
C SER A 68 2.03 16.98 4.08
N ALA A 69 2.54 17.22 2.88
CA ALA A 69 3.88 16.78 2.48
C ALA A 69 5.02 17.43 3.29
N ASN A 70 4.76 18.52 4.02
CA ASN A 70 5.72 19.23 4.87
C ASN A 70 5.66 18.83 6.34
N PHE A 71 4.59 18.13 6.75
CA PHE A 71 4.46 17.73 8.15
C PHE A 71 5.51 16.65 8.46
N PRO A 72 6.29 16.77 9.54
CA PRO A 72 7.50 15.99 9.78
C PRO A 72 7.22 14.59 10.34
N VAL A 73 6.33 13.85 9.67
CA VAL A 73 6.03 12.44 9.95
C VAL A 73 6.49 11.62 8.76
N HIS A 74 7.35 10.63 9.02
CA HIS A 74 7.92 9.72 8.03
C HIS A 74 7.48 8.28 8.31
N VAL A 75 7.50 7.43 7.28
CA VAL A 75 7.31 5.99 7.45
C VAL A 75 8.62 5.30 7.12
N SER A 76 9.15 4.57 8.09
CA SER A 76 10.43 3.88 7.94
C SER A 76 10.23 2.47 7.39
N GLU A 77 10.99 2.12 6.35
CA GLU A 77 11.06 0.77 5.81
C GLU A 77 12.10 -0.12 6.49
N VAL A 78 12.72 0.34 7.59
CA VAL A 78 13.89 -0.29 8.22
C VAL A 78 13.68 -1.76 8.60
N GLU A 79 12.44 -2.18 8.93
CA GLU A 79 12.12 -3.58 9.22
C GLU A 79 11.40 -4.32 8.07
N VAL A 80 11.03 -3.65 6.98
CA VAL A 80 10.18 -4.22 5.91
C VAL A 80 10.89 -5.37 5.18
N HIS A 81 12.22 -5.27 5.07
CA HIS A 81 13.07 -6.26 4.40
C HIS A 81 13.75 -7.23 5.37
N GLU A 82 13.48 -7.12 6.67
CA GLU A 82 14.03 -8.02 7.68
C GLU A 82 13.23 -9.33 7.71
N PRO A 83 13.88 -10.48 7.99
CA PRO A 83 13.21 -11.78 8.03
C PRO A 83 12.25 -11.92 9.23
N GLU A 84 12.47 -11.13 10.29
CA GLU A 84 11.68 -11.07 11.51
C GLU A 84 11.72 -9.65 12.07
N MET A 85 10.80 -9.31 12.97
CA MET A 85 10.86 -8.04 13.72
C MET A 85 12.22 -7.83 14.36
N VAL A 86 12.66 -6.57 14.36
CA VAL A 86 13.88 -6.18 15.06
C VAL A 86 13.49 -5.78 16.49
N PRO A 87 14.12 -6.37 17.53
CA PRO A 87 13.88 -5.95 18.90
C PRO A 87 14.10 -4.45 19.11
N THR A 88 13.27 -3.79 19.91
CA THR A 88 13.24 -2.32 19.99
C THR A 88 14.58 -1.70 20.40
N TYR A 89 15.31 -2.31 21.34
CA TYR A 89 16.65 -1.85 21.71
C TYR A 89 17.64 -1.94 20.53
N ASP A 90 17.61 -3.05 19.79
CA ASP A 90 18.47 -3.26 18.63
C ASP A 90 18.13 -2.29 17.50
N LEU A 91 16.83 -2.03 17.28
CA LEU A 91 16.34 -1.06 16.31
C LEU A 91 16.89 0.35 16.63
N LEU A 92 16.71 0.84 17.85
CA LEU A 92 17.16 2.17 18.24
C LEU A 92 18.69 2.29 18.19
N ARG A 93 19.42 1.23 18.56
CA ARG A 93 20.89 1.19 18.41
C ARG A 93 21.30 1.29 16.94
N ARG A 94 20.70 0.49 16.05
CA ARG A 94 20.96 0.53 14.60
C ARG A 94 20.67 1.90 14.01
N LEU A 95 19.58 2.55 14.43
CA LEU A 95 19.22 3.89 13.98
C LEU A 95 20.23 4.94 14.45
N ARG A 96 20.64 4.90 15.73
CA ARG A 96 21.68 5.76 16.30
C ARG A 96 23.04 5.58 15.58
N GLU A 97 23.38 4.36 15.19
CA GLU A 97 24.60 4.07 14.43
C GLU A 97 24.54 4.56 12.98
N LYS A 98 23.40 4.35 12.31
CA LYS A 98 23.20 4.78 10.92
C LYS A 98 23.09 6.30 10.77
N TYR A 99 22.52 6.98 11.77
CA TYR A 99 22.29 8.41 11.79
C TYR A 99 22.93 9.04 13.03
N SER A 100 24.26 9.06 13.09
CA SER A 100 25.05 9.51 14.25
C SER A 100 24.77 10.94 14.71
N ASP A 101 24.31 11.78 13.79
CA ASP A 101 24.03 13.20 14.05
C ASP A 101 22.60 13.41 14.54
N HIS A 102 21.82 12.36 14.77
CA HIS A 102 20.43 12.41 15.22
C HIS A 102 20.27 11.79 16.60
N THR A 103 19.27 12.26 17.35
CA THR A 103 18.87 11.66 18.61
C THR A 103 17.55 10.92 18.42
N PHE A 104 17.40 9.78 19.10
CA PHE A 104 16.24 8.91 18.97
C PHE A 104 15.55 8.72 20.33
N SER A 105 14.23 8.87 20.34
CA SER A 105 13.37 8.56 21.48
C SER A 105 12.30 7.55 21.07
N LEU A 106 11.79 6.75 22.02
CA LEU A 106 10.70 5.81 21.78
C LEU A 106 9.37 6.42 22.22
N VAL A 107 8.36 6.38 21.37
CA VAL A 107 6.98 6.75 21.74
C VAL A 107 6.26 5.51 22.28
N ILE A 108 5.70 5.61 23.49
CA ILE A 108 4.89 4.56 24.09
C ILE A 108 3.59 5.13 24.66
N GLY A 109 2.55 4.30 24.75
CA GLY A 109 1.34 4.63 25.50
C GLY A 109 1.46 4.23 26.97
N THR A 110 0.65 4.83 27.85
CA THR A 110 0.59 4.44 29.27
C THR A 110 0.11 3.00 29.50
N ASP A 111 -0.46 2.34 28.47
CA ASP A 111 -0.81 0.92 28.52
C ASP A 111 0.41 -0.02 28.66
N TRP A 112 1.60 0.43 28.28
CA TRP A 112 2.86 -0.30 28.46
C TRP A 112 3.52 -0.11 29.84
N LEU A 113 2.89 0.69 30.70
CA LEU A 113 3.35 0.99 32.06
C LEU A 113 2.38 0.42 33.11
N GLN A 114 1.59 -0.59 32.74
CA GLN A 114 0.56 -1.19 33.58
C GLN A 114 1.03 -2.51 34.20
N PRO A 115 0.40 -2.97 35.30
CA PRO A 115 0.66 -4.30 35.84
C PRO A 115 0.51 -5.39 34.76
N GLY A 116 1.51 -6.26 34.63
CA GLY A 116 1.56 -7.30 33.58
C GLY A 116 2.31 -6.89 32.30
N THR A 117 2.71 -5.62 32.19
CA THR A 117 3.69 -5.13 31.22
C THR A 117 4.93 -4.64 31.96
N ASP A 118 6.13 -5.06 31.55
CA ASP A 118 7.38 -4.57 32.12
C ASP A 118 8.43 -4.42 31.02
N ILE A 119 8.78 -3.17 30.71
CA ILE A 119 9.78 -2.81 29.70
C ILE A 119 11.16 -3.40 30.08
N ARG A 120 11.45 -3.59 31.37
CA ARG A 120 12.71 -4.20 31.84
C ARG A 120 12.87 -5.63 31.37
N GLN A 121 11.77 -6.33 31.09
CA GLN A 121 11.79 -7.72 30.58
C GLN A 121 11.91 -7.81 29.06
N TRP A 122 11.98 -6.69 28.34
CA TRP A 122 12.12 -6.72 26.89
C TRP A 122 13.48 -7.30 26.49
N THR A 123 13.48 -8.10 25.43
CA THR A 123 14.64 -8.88 24.99
C THR A 123 15.21 -8.37 23.67
N SER A 124 16.47 -8.69 23.41
CA SER A 124 17.17 -8.63 22.12
C SER A 124 17.73 -10.01 21.77
N LYS A 125 18.30 -10.17 20.56
CA LYS A 125 19.06 -11.37 20.18
C LYS A 125 20.54 -11.20 20.52
N ASP A 126 21.15 -12.17 21.20
CA ASP A 126 22.58 -12.20 21.45
C ASP A 126 23.36 -12.31 20.13
N PRO A 127 24.31 -11.40 19.82
CA PRO A 127 25.10 -11.48 18.60
C PRO A 127 25.96 -12.74 18.45
N ALA A 128 26.31 -13.42 19.56
CA ALA A 128 27.19 -14.58 19.55
C ALA A 128 26.45 -15.89 19.23
N ASP A 129 25.25 -16.09 19.76
CA ASP A 129 24.50 -17.36 19.61
C ASP A 129 23.03 -17.21 19.20
N GLY A 130 22.53 -15.98 19.02
CA GLY A 130 21.18 -15.69 18.56
C GLY A 130 20.07 -15.96 19.59
N LYS A 131 20.40 -16.26 20.86
CA LYS A 131 19.40 -16.46 21.91
C LYS A 131 18.81 -15.15 22.41
N ASP A 132 17.63 -15.23 22.99
CA ASP A 132 17.01 -14.07 23.65
C ASP A 132 17.79 -13.70 24.91
N ILE A 133 18.17 -12.42 25.00
CA ILE A 133 18.79 -11.80 26.18
C ILE A 133 17.97 -10.61 26.61
N VAL A 134 17.81 -10.41 27.92
CA VAL A 134 17.06 -9.26 28.45
C VAL A 134 17.88 -7.99 28.25
N THR A 135 17.29 -7.00 27.57
CA THR A 135 17.92 -5.70 27.24
C THR A 135 17.08 -4.50 27.69
N GLY A 136 15.94 -4.73 28.35
CA GLY A 136 15.04 -3.67 28.83
C GLY A 136 15.72 -2.62 29.72
N ASP A 137 16.57 -3.03 30.65
CA ASP A 137 17.31 -2.07 31.49
C ASP A 137 18.28 -1.20 30.67
N LYS A 138 18.91 -1.75 29.63
CA LYS A 138 19.77 -0.97 28.72
C LYS A 138 18.93 0.01 27.91
N LEU A 139 17.76 -0.43 27.43
CA LEU A 139 16.82 0.42 26.72
C LEU A 139 16.40 1.64 27.58
N LEU A 140 16.02 1.40 28.84
CA LEU A 140 15.64 2.45 29.80
C LEU A 140 16.81 3.36 30.20
N ALA A 141 18.04 2.85 30.20
CA ALA A 141 19.23 3.62 30.56
C ALA A 141 19.76 4.50 29.40
N GLU A 142 19.58 4.07 28.16
CA GLU A 142 20.22 4.68 26.98
C GLU A 142 19.31 5.59 26.16
N PHE A 143 17.99 5.34 26.15
CA PHE A 143 17.05 6.04 25.27
C PHE A 143 15.96 6.78 26.03
N ASP A 144 15.52 7.90 25.48
CA ASP A 144 14.42 8.69 26.01
C ASP A 144 13.07 8.09 25.59
N PHE A 145 12.07 8.17 26.46
CA PHE A 145 10.71 7.72 26.21
C PHE A 145 9.74 8.89 26.22
N LEU A 146 8.94 9.03 25.16
CA LEU A 146 7.83 9.97 25.07
C LEU A 146 6.55 9.20 25.36
N VAL A 147 5.95 9.47 26.52
CA VAL A 147 4.80 8.71 27.05
C VAL A 147 3.51 9.46 26.78
N ILE A 148 2.66 8.86 25.96
CA ILE A 148 1.32 9.37 25.63
C ILE A 148 0.31 8.74 26.59
N PRO A 149 -0.45 9.52 27.37
CA PRO A 149 -1.55 9.02 28.18
C PRO A 149 -2.63 8.37 27.31
N ARG A 150 -3.18 7.28 27.81
CA ARG A 150 -4.30 6.57 27.21
C ARG A 150 -5.46 6.50 28.19
N PRO A 151 -6.70 6.77 27.74
CA PRO A 151 -7.87 6.71 28.61
C PRO A 151 -8.02 5.32 29.26
N GLY A 152 -8.11 5.30 30.59
CA GLY A 152 -8.22 4.07 31.39
C GLY A 152 -6.89 3.40 31.76
N TYR A 153 -5.76 4.05 31.46
CA TYR A 153 -4.41 3.58 31.79
C TYR A 153 -3.65 4.66 32.56
N ASP A 154 -4.08 4.89 33.80
CA ASP A 154 -3.51 5.93 34.64
C ASP A 154 -2.11 5.54 35.12
N VAL A 155 -1.23 6.53 35.17
CA VAL A 155 0.13 6.39 35.73
C VAL A 155 0.36 7.59 36.65
N GLU A 156 0.49 7.32 37.94
CA GLU A 156 0.67 8.36 38.96
C GLU A 156 2.04 9.02 38.84
N ASN A 157 3.11 8.22 38.83
CA ASN A 157 4.48 8.71 38.78
C ASN A 157 5.31 8.00 37.71
N LEU A 158 5.66 8.72 36.64
CA LEU A 158 6.52 8.17 35.58
C LEU A 158 7.94 7.87 36.04
N ALA A 159 8.42 8.55 37.10
CA ALA A 159 9.77 8.34 37.61
C ALA A 159 10.00 6.91 38.13
N ASP A 160 8.94 6.19 38.50
CA ASP A 160 8.99 4.80 38.98
C ASP A 160 9.43 3.82 37.88
N PHE A 161 9.31 4.22 36.61
CA PHE A 161 9.69 3.42 35.44
C PHE A 161 11.09 3.77 34.92
N GLY A 162 11.63 4.93 35.30
CA GLY A 162 13.00 5.35 34.99
C GLY A 162 13.13 6.85 34.72
N PRO A 163 14.34 7.43 34.86
CA PRO A 163 14.57 8.87 34.76
C PRO A 163 14.42 9.44 33.34
N ARG A 164 14.35 8.57 32.33
CA ARG A 164 14.22 8.93 30.91
C ARG A 164 12.77 8.88 30.39
N MET A 165 11.81 8.61 31.26
CA MET A 165 10.39 8.63 30.96
C MET A 165 9.84 10.06 31.02
N LYS A 166 9.39 10.58 29.88
CA LYS A 166 8.87 11.94 29.75
C LYS A 166 7.41 11.88 29.35
N ARG A 167 6.52 12.48 30.14
CA ARG A 167 5.13 12.66 29.73
C ARG A 167 5.11 13.61 28.55
N LEU A 168 4.24 13.35 27.58
CA LEU A 168 4.00 14.31 26.51
C LEU A 168 3.21 15.49 27.07
N GLU A 169 3.77 16.68 26.97
CA GLU A 169 3.16 17.92 27.44
C GLU A 169 2.91 18.86 26.26
N MET A 170 1.74 19.48 26.26
CA MET A 170 1.35 20.41 25.21
C MET A 170 1.74 21.85 25.58
N PRO A 171 1.98 22.74 24.58
CA PRO A 171 2.25 24.15 24.84
C PRO A 171 1.14 24.80 25.69
N GLU A 172 1.52 25.82 26.45
CA GLU A 172 0.60 26.54 27.33
C GLU A 172 -0.68 26.98 26.59
N GLY A 173 -1.84 26.71 27.20
CA GLY A 173 -3.15 27.01 26.61
C GLY A 173 -3.69 25.96 25.65
N THR A 174 -3.00 24.84 25.46
CA THR A 174 -3.48 23.69 24.68
C THR A 174 -3.51 22.40 25.52
N HIS A 175 -4.29 21.42 25.07
CA HIS A 175 -4.46 20.15 25.76
C HIS A 175 -4.14 19.01 24.82
N LEU A 176 -3.51 17.97 25.36
CA LEU A 176 -3.24 16.76 24.62
C LEU A 176 -4.57 16.09 24.24
N LEU A 177 -4.70 15.71 22.97
CA LEU A 177 -5.83 14.91 22.51
C LEU A 177 -5.52 13.43 22.64
N GLU A 178 -6.33 12.74 23.43
CA GLU A 178 -6.19 11.31 23.68
C GLU A 178 -7.23 10.50 22.90
N GLY A 179 -6.90 9.24 22.61
CA GLY A 179 -7.84 8.33 21.99
C GLY A 179 -7.54 6.87 22.30
N ASN A 180 -8.59 6.05 22.27
CA ASN A 180 -8.52 4.62 22.56
C ASN A 180 -9.08 3.79 21.39
N LEU A 181 -8.50 3.96 20.22
CA LEU A 181 -8.87 3.21 19.01
C LEU A 181 -7.82 2.16 18.68
N SER A 182 -8.18 0.88 18.89
CA SER A 182 -7.28 -0.25 18.62
C SER A 182 -7.45 -0.80 17.21
N SER A 183 -6.35 -1.25 16.58
CA SER A 183 -6.40 -1.97 15.30
C SER A 183 -7.23 -3.26 15.39
N THR A 184 -7.26 -3.91 16.56
CA THR A 184 -8.11 -5.10 16.79
C THR A 184 -9.59 -4.79 16.60
N GLU A 185 -10.05 -3.64 17.07
CA GLU A 185 -11.42 -3.20 16.85
C GLU A 185 -11.70 -2.90 15.38
N ILE A 186 -10.75 -2.26 14.67
CA ILE A 186 -10.87 -2.04 13.22
C ILE A 186 -11.04 -3.36 12.47
N ARG A 187 -10.23 -4.39 12.78
CA ARG A 187 -10.34 -5.70 12.13
C ARG A 187 -11.70 -6.35 12.38
N LYS A 188 -12.22 -6.29 13.61
CA LYS A 188 -13.56 -6.80 13.95
C LYS A 188 -14.65 -6.08 13.17
N ARG A 189 -14.64 -4.74 13.17
CA ARG A 189 -15.62 -3.92 12.44
C ARG A 189 -15.53 -4.15 10.94
N THR A 190 -14.32 -4.32 10.39
CA THR A 190 -14.12 -4.64 8.98
C THR A 190 -14.80 -5.96 8.61
N ASP A 191 -14.57 -7.02 9.40
CA ASP A 191 -15.20 -8.33 9.17
C ASP A 191 -16.73 -8.23 9.20
N ILE A 192 -17.27 -7.55 10.22
CA ILE A 192 -18.71 -7.29 10.34
C ILE A 192 -19.23 -6.49 9.14
N SER A 193 -18.54 -5.41 8.77
CA SER A 193 -18.91 -4.51 7.66
C SER A 193 -19.10 -5.31 6.37
N PHE A 194 -18.14 -6.16 6.02
CA PHE A 194 -18.24 -6.98 4.81
C PHE A 194 -19.27 -8.12 4.89
N SER A 195 -19.74 -8.46 6.09
CA SER A 195 -20.80 -9.47 6.27
C SER A 195 -22.22 -8.90 6.17
N VAL A 196 -22.40 -7.59 6.40
CA VAL A 196 -23.74 -6.96 6.47
C VAL A 196 -23.91 -5.77 5.53
N LEU A 197 -22.81 -5.22 4.98
CA LEU A 197 -22.77 -4.06 4.07
C LEU A 197 -21.97 -4.41 2.80
N GLU A 198 -21.95 -3.49 1.84
CA GLU A 198 -21.24 -3.65 0.55
C GLU A 198 -19.76 -3.28 0.63
N GLY A 199 -19.29 -2.69 1.74
CA GLY A 199 -17.96 -2.12 1.86
C GLY A 199 -17.40 -2.06 3.30
N PRO A 200 -16.39 -1.21 3.51
CA PRO A 200 -15.75 -0.98 4.81
C PRO A 200 -16.43 0.14 5.62
N GLU A 201 -17.73 0.41 5.44
CA GLU A 201 -18.41 1.58 5.99
C GLU A 201 -18.29 1.68 7.53
N LEU A 202 -18.22 0.56 8.25
CA LEU A 202 -18.09 0.59 9.73
C LEU A 202 -16.72 1.06 10.24
N ILE A 203 -15.74 1.26 9.36
CA ILE A 203 -14.40 1.78 9.70
C ILE A 203 -14.13 3.17 9.13
N GLU A 204 -15.09 3.77 8.41
CA GLU A 204 -15.02 5.16 7.97
C GLU A 204 -14.83 6.10 9.17
N GLY A 205 -13.92 7.06 9.05
CA GLY A 205 -13.54 7.97 10.14
C GLY A 205 -12.64 7.37 11.24
N LEU A 206 -12.42 6.05 11.26
CA LEU A 206 -11.52 5.38 12.21
C LEU A 206 -10.13 5.09 11.61
N VAL A 207 -10.05 5.05 10.28
CA VAL A 207 -8.84 5.06 9.48
C VAL A 207 -8.98 6.18 8.44
N THR A 208 -7.90 6.54 7.72
CA THR A 208 -8.09 7.47 6.59
C THR A 208 -8.92 6.80 5.50
N PRO A 209 -9.75 7.55 4.74
CA PRO A 209 -10.57 6.97 3.67
C PRO A 209 -9.74 6.15 2.65
N ALA A 210 -8.50 6.56 2.40
CA ALA A 210 -7.59 5.84 1.54
C ALA A 210 -7.13 4.49 2.12
N VAL A 211 -6.92 4.39 3.45
CA VAL A 211 -6.64 3.10 4.11
C VAL A 211 -7.86 2.18 4.03
N ALA A 212 -9.07 2.71 4.25
CA ALA A 212 -10.31 1.92 4.07
C ALA A 212 -10.46 1.41 2.62
N GLY A 213 -10.14 2.26 1.63
CA GLY A 213 -10.05 1.88 0.22
C GLY A 213 -9.07 0.74 -0.03
N TYR A 214 -7.87 0.82 0.54
CA TYR A 214 -6.85 -0.22 0.43
C TYR A 214 -7.33 -1.55 1.03
N ILE A 215 -7.86 -1.51 2.25
CA ILE A 215 -8.43 -2.68 2.95
C ILE A 215 -9.52 -3.33 2.11
N SER A 216 -10.42 -2.55 1.51
CA SER A 216 -11.50 -3.05 0.65
C SER A 216 -10.99 -3.73 -0.62
N ARG A 217 -10.11 -3.06 -1.37
CA ARG A 217 -9.53 -3.57 -2.62
C ARG A 217 -8.70 -4.82 -2.41
N ARG A 218 -7.95 -4.85 -1.30
CA ARG A 218 -7.13 -5.99 -0.87
C ARG A 218 -7.90 -6.99 -0.02
N GLY A 219 -9.22 -6.82 0.14
CA GLY A 219 -10.10 -7.66 0.98
C GLY A 219 -9.48 -8.12 2.30
N LEU A 220 -8.76 -7.23 2.99
CA LEU A 220 -8.10 -7.55 4.25
C LEU A 220 -9.14 -7.69 5.38
N TYR A 221 -8.79 -8.49 6.39
CA TYR A 221 -9.54 -8.67 7.64
C TYR A 221 -10.94 -9.30 7.51
N ARG A 222 -11.21 -10.02 6.41
CA ARG A 222 -12.42 -10.84 6.27
C ARG A 222 -12.16 -12.27 6.76
N ASN A 223 -12.93 -12.74 7.71
CA ASN A 223 -12.85 -14.13 8.21
C ASN A 223 -13.51 -15.11 7.23
N ASN A 224 -14.59 -14.67 6.54
CA ASN A 224 -15.31 -15.51 5.59
C ASN A 224 -14.82 -15.26 4.16
N ARG A 225 -13.83 -16.05 3.71
CA ARG A 225 -13.21 -15.92 2.38
C ARG A 225 -14.14 -16.28 1.21
N ASP A 226 -15.33 -16.81 1.49
CA ASP A 226 -16.31 -17.21 0.48
C ASP A 226 -17.24 -16.07 0.02
N ALA A 227 -17.29 -14.95 0.77
CA ALA A 227 -17.94 -13.73 0.32
C ALA A 227 -17.04 -13.06 -0.73
N LYS A 228 -17.32 -13.29 -2.02
CA LYS A 228 -16.59 -12.69 -3.13
C LYS A 228 -16.59 -11.17 -2.95
N SER A 229 -15.43 -10.57 -2.61
CA SER A 229 -15.20 -9.15 -2.93
C SER A 229 -15.41 -9.00 -4.43
N PRO A 230 -15.99 -7.88 -4.93
CA PRO A 230 -15.91 -7.60 -6.36
C PRO A 230 -14.45 -7.70 -6.84
N VAL A 231 -13.51 -7.17 -6.04
CA VAL A 231 -12.13 -6.90 -6.49
C VAL A 231 -11.06 -7.92 -6.03
N GLN A 232 -11.39 -9.07 -5.41
CA GLN A 232 -10.35 -9.92 -4.81
C GLN A 232 -10.51 -11.41 -5.01
N ARG A 233 -9.51 -12.07 -5.65
CA ARG A 233 -9.20 -13.51 -5.47
C ARG A 233 -7.69 -13.83 -5.60
N LYS A 234 -7.21 -14.58 -4.60
CA LYS A 234 -5.89 -15.25 -4.40
C LYS A 234 -4.61 -14.44 -4.67
N HIS A 235 -4.14 -13.71 -3.64
CA HIS A 235 -2.71 -13.45 -3.47
C HIS A 235 -2.08 -14.63 -2.71
N THR A 236 -1.18 -15.37 -3.36
CA THR A 236 -0.24 -16.23 -2.65
C THR A 236 0.93 -15.37 -2.19
N SER A 237 1.04 -15.13 -0.88
CA SER A 237 2.34 -14.89 -0.28
C SER A 237 3.26 -16.05 -0.68
N ILE A 238 4.34 -15.77 -1.40
CA ILE A 238 5.37 -16.78 -1.68
C ILE A 238 6.01 -17.11 -0.33
N ALA A 239 5.46 -18.11 0.34
CA ALA A 239 6.08 -18.74 1.49
C ALA A 239 7.21 -19.64 0.96
N VAL A 240 8.44 -19.38 1.41
CA VAL A 240 9.54 -20.34 1.30
C VAL A 240 9.10 -21.61 2.04
N LYS A 241 8.86 -22.69 1.29
CA LYS A 241 8.32 -23.95 1.82
C LYS A 241 9.37 -24.68 2.68
N LEU A 242 9.12 -24.80 3.98
CA LEU A 242 9.61 -25.91 4.82
C LEU A 242 8.44 -26.84 5.13
N HIS A 243 8.71 -28.16 5.14
CA HIS A 243 7.75 -29.24 4.92
C HIS A 243 7.14 -29.85 6.21
N ARG A 244 5.82 -30.12 6.17
CA ARG A 244 4.98 -31.17 6.85
C ARG A 244 4.68 -31.09 8.37
N PRO A 245 3.66 -31.84 8.89
CA PRO A 245 2.26 -32.02 8.44
C PRO A 245 1.21 -31.85 9.59
N SER A 246 -0.06 -32.07 9.23
CA SER A 246 -1.35 -31.76 9.86
C SER A 246 -1.75 -32.42 11.20
N ALA A 247 -2.70 -31.77 11.91
CA ALA A 247 -3.75 -32.45 12.70
C ALA A 247 -5.04 -31.60 12.82
N THR A 248 -6.18 -32.30 12.92
CA THR A 248 -7.59 -31.88 12.79
C THR A 248 -8.31 -31.61 14.12
N ARG A 249 -9.34 -30.73 14.14
CA ARG A 249 -10.66 -30.88 14.83
C ARG A 249 -11.52 -29.60 14.71
N LYS A 250 -12.71 -29.68 14.08
CA LYS A 250 -14.08 -29.77 14.63
C LYS A 250 -14.61 -28.47 15.29
N GLU A 251 -15.47 -27.78 14.53
CA GLU A 251 -16.29 -26.64 14.94
C GLU A 251 -17.63 -27.08 15.55
N SER A 252 -18.20 -26.23 16.40
CA SER A 252 -19.58 -26.32 16.92
C SER A 252 -20.29 -24.97 16.78
N SER A 253 -21.50 -25.02 16.23
CA SER A 253 -22.41 -23.93 15.94
C SER A 253 -23.11 -23.36 17.17
N CYS A 254 -23.35 -22.04 17.18
CA CYS A 254 -24.67 -21.44 17.49
C CYS A 254 -24.56 -19.91 17.43
N PHE A 255 -25.33 -19.25 16.55
CA PHE A 255 -26.37 -18.29 16.95
C PHE A 255 -26.98 -17.66 15.69
N SER A 256 -28.16 -18.17 15.36
CA SER A 256 -29.18 -17.50 14.58
C SER A 256 -29.80 -16.39 15.42
N PHE A 257 -29.97 -15.19 14.84
CA PHE A 257 -31.17 -14.34 14.89
C PHE A 257 -30.79 -12.94 14.41
N LEU A 258 -31.20 -12.60 13.17
CA LEU A 258 -31.81 -11.34 12.75
C LEU A 258 -31.97 -11.35 11.23
N THR A 259 -32.98 -12.10 10.78
CA THR A 259 -33.56 -11.99 9.44
C THR A 259 -34.77 -11.08 9.57
N SER A 260 -34.72 -9.87 9.02
CA SER A 260 -35.85 -9.20 8.33
C SER A 260 -35.58 -7.71 8.11
N MET A 261 -34.65 -7.41 7.21
CA MET A 261 -34.87 -6.31 6.27
C MET A 261 -34.49 -6.83 4.89
N SER A 262 -35.52 -7.20 4.13
CA SER A 262 -35.41 -7.73 2.78
C SER A 262 -34.75 -6.69 1.87
N SER A 263 -33.52 -7.01 1.48
CA SER A 263 -33.05 -7.03 0.09
C SER A 263 -33.71 -6.01 -0.88
N SER A 264 -33.05 -4.87 -1.06
CA SER A 264 -33.10 -4.15 -2.34
C SER A 264 -31.73 -3.54 -2.68
N ALA A 265 -30.66 -4.32 -2.53
CA ALA A 265 -29.40 -4.05 -3.21
C ALA A 265 -29.47 -4.73 -4.58
N SER A 266 -29.56 -3.94 -5.65
CA SER A 266 -29.57 -4.46 -7.00
C SER A 266 -28.18 -5.00 -7.34
N SER A 267 -27.95 -6.30 -7.10
CA SER A 267 -26.96 -7.02 -7.88
C SER A 267 -27.44 -6.95 -9.33
N ARG A 268 -26.86 -6.07 -10.15
CA ARG A 268 -26.97 -6.21 -11.60
C ARG A 268 -26.33 -7.56 -11.92
N GLY A 269 -27.16 -8.59 -12.06
CA GLY A 269 -26.73 -9.94 -12.41
C GLY A 269 -26.12 -9.92 -13.81
N HIS A 270 -24.80 -9.74 -13.88
CA HIS A 270 -24.06 -10.03 -15.10
C HIS A 270 -24.06 -11.56 -15.28
N LYS A 271 -24.84 -12.04 -16.25
CA LYS A 271 -24.95 -13.46 -16.61
C LYS A 271 -23.77 -13.96 -17.47
N GLY A 272 -22.69 -13.18 -17.60
CA GLY A 272 -21.49 -13.49 -18.40
C GLY A 272 -20.19 -13.34 -17.60
N PRO A 273 -19.03 -13.73 -18.18
CA PRO A 273 -17.74 -13.55 -17.52
C PRO A 273 -17.45 -12.07 -17.28
N ARG A 274 -16.87 -11.77 -16.12
CA ARG A 274 -16.53 -10.41 -15.68
C ARG A 274 -15.42 -9.85 -16.56
N ASN A 275 -15.62 -8.69 -17.19
CA ASN A 275 -14.63 -8.03 -18.03
C ASN A 275 -13.66 -7.21 -17.18
N VAL A 276 -12.36 -7.50 -17.30
CA VAL A 276 -11.31 -6.91 -16.45
C VAL A 276 -10.25 -6.28 -17.33
N ALA A 277 -10.17 -4.96 -17.30
CA ALA A 277 -9.16 -4.22 -18.04
C ALA A 277 -7.83 -4.20 -17.28
N VAL A 278 -6.74 -4.62 -17.92
CA VAL A 278 -5.39 -4.58 -17.36
C VAL A 278 -4.64 -3.40 -17.95
N PHE A 279 -4.45 -2.37 -17.13
CA PHE A 279 -3.75 -1.14 -17.46
C PHE A 279 -2.29 -1.20 -16.99
N GLY A 280 -1.42 -1.68 -17.87
CA GLY A 280 0.00 -1.89 -17.58
C GLY A 280 0.86 -0.65 -17.81
N GLY A 281 1.94 -0.49 -17.05
CA GLY A 281 2.88 0.61 -17.23
C GLY A 281 4.04 0.63 -16.25
N ALA A 282 5.00 1.53 -16.47
CA ALA A 282 6.09 1.73 -15.53
C ALA A 282 5.62 2.48 -14.27
N PHE A 283 4.76 3.49 -14.44
CA PHE A 283 4.22 4.34 -13.36
C PHE A 283 5.30 4.92 -12.45
N ASP A 284 6.26 5.65 -13.04
CA ASP A 284 7.38 6.24 -12.31
C ASP A 284 7.46 7.77 -12.50
N PRO A 285 6.58 8.58 -11.88
CA PRO A 285 5.46 8.17 -11.01
C PRO A 285 4.14 8.01 -11.78
N PRO A 286 3.09 7.44 -11.18
CA PRO A 286 1.73 7.58 -11.70
C PRO A 286 1.28 9.05 -11.63
N THR A 287 0.88 9.57 -12.78
CA THR A 287 0.29 10.93 -12.96
C THR A 287 -1.24 10.93 -12.88
N ASN A 288 -1.84 12.12 -12.77
CA ASN A 288 -3.29 12.31 -12.84
C ASN A 288 -3.90 11.82 -14.16
N SER A 289 -3.16 11.87 -15.27
CA SER A 289 -3.60 11.29 -16.55
C SER A 289 -3.85 9.79 -16.47
N HIS A 290 -3.07 9.05 -15.68
CA HIS A 290 -3.34 7.62 -15.47
C HIS A 290 -4.63 7.44 -14.68
N MET A 291 -4.85 8.23 -13.62
CA MET A 291 -6.09 8.14 -12.82
C MET A 291 -7.32 8.42 -13.68
N PHE A 292 -7.29 9.46 -14.51
CA PHE A 292 -8.37 9.71 -15.47
C PHE A 292 -8.58 8.54 -16.41
N GLY A 293 -7.50 7.96 -16.97
CA GLY A 293 -7.60 6.75 -17.80
C GLY A 293 -8.27 5.57 -17.10
N LEU A 294 -7.95 5.31 -15.83
CA LEU A 294 -8.60 4.23 -15.06
C LEU A 294 -10.10 4.50 -14.87
N ALA A 295 -10.48 5.74 -14.57
CA ALA A 295 -11.89 6.13 -14.42
C ALA A 295 -12.67 6.01 -15.74
N GLU A 296 -12.09 6.49 -16.84
CA GLU A 296 -12.71 6.45 -18.17
C GLU A 296 -12.98 5.03 -18.65
N ILE A 297 -12.09 4.08 -18.35
CA ILE A 297 -12.33 2.66 -18.67
C ILE A 297 -13.57 2.12 -17.96
N ILE A 298 -13.76 2.46 -16.68
CA ILE A 298 -14.97 2.08 -15.92
C ILE A 298 -16.20 2.80 -16.47
N HIS A 299 -16.13 4.12 -16.69
CA HIS A 299 -17.26 4.92 -17.16
C HIS A 299 -17.68 4.58 -18.60
N ALA A 300 -16.77 4.05 -19.42
CA ALA A 300 -17.09 3.50 -20.73
C ALA A 300 -18.04 2.29 -20.65
N GLY A 301 -18.14 1.62 -19.49
CA GLY A 301 -18.99 0.45 -19.29
C GLY A 301 -18.54 -0.79 -20.05
N VAL A 302 -17.29 -0.79 -20.55
CA VAL A 302 -16.67 -1.89 -21.31
C VAL A 302 -15.93 -2.88 -20.41
N ALA A 303 -15.59 -2.46 -19.19
CA ALA A 303 -14.96 -3.28 -18.17
C ALA A 303 -15.73 -3.12 -16.85
N ASP A 304 -15.94 -4.25 -16.16
CA ASP A 304 -16.50 -4.26 -14.82
C ASP A 304 -15.46 -3.77 -13.81
N GLU A 305 -14.17 -4.02 -14.06
CA GLU A 305 -13.07 -3.64 -13.18
C GLU A 305 -11.79 -3.27 -13.96
N VAL A 306 -10.92 -2.48 -13.32
CA VAL A 306 -9.60 -2.15 -13.84
C VAL A 306 -8.50 -2.58 -12.87
N ILE A 307 -7.49 -3.26 -13.40
CA ILE A 307 -6.25 -3.59 -12.71
C ILE A 307 -5.15 -2.66 -13.24
N MET A 308 -4.65 -1.76 -12.41
CA MET A 308 -3.42 -1.01 -12.66
C MET A 308 -2.22 -1.91 -12.35
N ALA A 309 -1.38 -2.21 -13.34
CA ALA A 309 -0.29 -3.18 -13.22
C ALA A 309 1.08 -2.52 -13.42
N PRO A 310 1.76 -2.05 -12.35
CA PRO A 310 3.14 -1.61 -12.45
C PRO A 310 4.05 -2.77 -12.85
N CYS A 311 4.89 -2.55 -13.86
CA CYS A 311 5.83 -3.57 -14.33
C CYS A 311 6.90 -3.86 -13.27
N GLY A 312 7.55 -5.02 -13.38
CA GLY A 312 8.70 -5.42 -12.55
C GLY A 312 9.98 -4.63 -12.86
N PRO A 313 11.15 -5.08 -12.38
CA PRO A 313 12.44 -4.47 -12.70
C PRO A 313 12.68 -4.39 -14.22
N ARG A 314 13.20 -3.26 -14.71
CA ARG A 314 13.43 -3.04 -16.15
C ARG A 314 14.92 -2.77 -16.39
N PRO A 315 15.74 -3.80 -16.63
CA PRO A 315 17.16 -3.60 -16.93
C PRO A 315 17.42 -2.70 -18.14
N ASP A 316 16.48 -2.68 -19.11
CA ASP A 316 16.49 -1.78 -20.27
C ASP A 316 16.19 -0.31 -19.92
N LYS A 317 15.64 -0.05 -18.74
CA LYS A 317 15.31 1.29 -18.23
C LYS A 317 15.83 1.45 -16.78
N PRO A 318 17.16 1.44 -16.57
CA PRO A 318 17.76 1.40 -15.24
C PRO A 318 17.52 2.68 -14.42
N HIS A 319 17.03 3.75 -15.04
CA HIS A 319 16.69 5.01 -14.36
C HIS A 319 15.38 4.93 -13.56
N LEU A 320 14.54 3.93 -13.81
CA LEU A 320 13.27 3.76 -13.11
C LEU A 320 13.49 3.47 -11.63
N ARG A 321 12.62 3.99 -10.76
CA ARG A 321 12.64 3.64 -9.33
C ARG A 321 12.33 2.14 -9.11
N PRO A 322 12.78 1.57 -7.97
CA PRO A 322 12.50 0.18 -7.63
C PRO A 322 11.00 -0.16 -7.74
N PRO A 323 10.64 -1.40 -8.13
CA PRO A 323 9.23 -1.78 -8.34
C PRO A 323 8.34 -1.55 -7.12
N LEU A 324 8.84 -1.82 -5.91
CA LEU A 324 8.07 -1.60 -4.68
C LEU A 324 7.73 -0.11 -4.47
N VAL A 325 8.65 0.81 -4.77
CA VAL A 325 8.40 2.27 -4.70
C VAL A 325 7.31 2.67 -5.70
N ARG A 326 7.37 2.15 -6.93
CA ARG A 326 6.35 2.41 -7.96
C ARG A 326 5.01 1.79 -7.60
N TYR A 327 5.00 0.62 -7.00
CA TYR A 327 3.81 -0.04 -6.47
C TYR A 327 3.16 0.78 -5.36
N ILE A 328 3.93 1.29 -4.40
CA ILE A 328 3.45 2.20 -3.35
C ILE A 328 2.84 3.46 -3.98
N MET A 329 3.50 4.09 -4.94
CA MET A 329 2.94 5.25 -5.63
C MET A 329 1.64 4.92 -6.36
N CYS A 330 1.52 3.75 -6.99
CA CYS A 330 0.26 3.32 -7.63
C CYS A 330 -0.85 3.12 -6.60
N GLN A 331 -0.54 2.49 -5.46
CA GLN A 331 -1.48 2.30 -4.35
C GLN A 331 -1.92 3.65 -3.75
N LEU A 332 -0.98 4.57 -3.53
CA LEU A 332 -1.29 5.94 -3.11
C LEU A 332 -2.19 6.65 -4.12
N GLY A 333 -1.87 6.56 -5.42
CA GLY A 333 -2.67 7.16 -6.49
C GLY A 333 -4.10 6.63 -6.50
N VAL A 334 -4.28 5.31 -6.56
CA VAL A 334 -5.61 4.68 -6.61
C VAL A 334 -6.41 4.93 -5.34
N ASN A 335 -5.83 4.75 -4.16
CA ASN A 335 -6.58 4.84 -2.90
C ASN A 335 -6.84 6.28 -2.45
N SER A 336 -6.10 7.27 -2.96
CA SER A 336 -6.40 8.69 -2.70
C SER A 336 -7.26 9.36 -3.76
N SER A 337 -7.39 8.76 -4.97
CA SER A 337 -8.17 9.35 -6.07
C SER A 337 -9.58 8.78 -6.18
N PHE A 338 -9.83 7.56 -5.68
CA PHE A 338 -11.10 6.87 -5.86
C PHE A 338 -11.67 6.36 -4.54
N GLY A 339 -12.98 6.54 -4.34
CA GLY A 339 -13.71 5.91 -3.25
C GLY A 339 -13.67 4.38 -3.33
N HIS A 340 -13.82 3.69 -2.20
CA HIS A 340 -13.65 2.23 -2.10
C HIS A 340 -14.59 1.42 -3.01
N SER A 341 -15.70 2.01 -3.46
CA SER A 341 -16.69 1.39 -4.35
C SER A 341 -16.29 1.38 -5.83
N MET A 342 -15.36 2.25 -6.26
CA MET A 342 -14.82 2.21 -7.63
C MET A 342 -14.02 0.92 -7.81
N PRO A 343 -14.32 0.08 -8.82
CA PRO A 343 -13.73 -1.24 -8.97
C PRO A 343 -12.35 -1.18 -9.66
N ILE A 344 -11.41 -0.51 -8.99
CA ILE A 344 -10.03 -0.34 -9.43
C ILE A 344 -9.11 -0.99 -8.40
N SER A 345 -8.12 -1.76 -8.85
CA SER A 345 -7.07 -2.34 -8.00
C SER A 345 -5.68 -2.09 -8.57
N VAL A 346 -4.65 -2.31 -7.75
CA VAL A 346 -3.26 -2.28 -8.17
C VAL A 346 -2.63 -3.66 -7.98
N SER A 347 -2.13 -4.23 -9.07
CA SER A 347 -1.53 -5.55 -9.07
C SER A 347 -0.07 -5.53 -8.62
N ASP A 348 0.30 -6.55 -7.84
CA ASP A 348 1.67 -6.84 -7.44
C ASP A 348 2.32 -7.94 -8.30
N VAL A 349 1.67 -8.37 -9.39
CA VAL A 349 2.03 -9.59 -10.14
C VAL A 349 3.47 -9.62 -10.65
N GLU A 350 4.07 -8.46 -10.92
CA GLU A 350 5.47 -8.33 -11.34
C GLU A 350 6.39 -7.69 -10.27
N VAL A 351 5.84 -7.19 -9.16
CA VAL A 351 6.58 -6.30 -8.22
C VAL A 351 7.76 -7.03 -7.56
N PHE A 352 7.58 -8.32 -7.28
CA PHE A 352 8.59 -9.16 -6.62
C PHE A 352 9.31 -10.10 -7.59
N GLU A 353 9.11 -9.94 -8.89
CA GLU A 353 9.85 -10.68 -9.90
C GLU A 353 11.27 -10.11 -10.06
N PRO A 354 12.26 -10.95 -10.42
CA PRO A 354 13.63 -10.48 -10.68
C PRO A 354 13.71 -9.53 -11.88
N GLU A 355 12.75 -9.61 -12.79
CA GLU A 355 12.63 -8.76 -13.98
C GLU A 355 11.16 -8.61 -14.39
N ALA A 356 10.86 -7.57 -15.17
CA ALA A 356 9.53 -7.36 -15.73
C ALA A 356 9.16 -8.53 -16.65
N LEU A 357 7.93 -9.00 -16.48
CA LEU A 357 7.41 -10.08 -17.29
C LEU A 357 7.00 -9.56 -18.67
N ALA A 358 7.03 -10.44 -19.67
CA ALA A 358 6.38 -10.14 -20.93
C ALA A 358 4.86 -10.01 -20.71
N THR A 359 4.21 -9.17 -21.52
CA THR A 359 2.77 -8.88 -21.36
C THR A 359 1.92 -10.15 -21.35
N TYR A 360 2.21 -11.11 -22.23
CA TYR A 360 1.52 -12.39 -22.27
C TYR A 360 1.65 -13.15 -20.94
N ASP A 361 2.85 -13.21 -20.37
CA ASP A 361 3.13 -13.93 -19.12
C ASP A 361 2.42 -13.25 -17.93
N SER A 362 2.40 -11.92 -17.87
CA SER A 362 1.66 -11.17 -16.85
C SER A 362 0.16 -11.43 -16.91
N LEU A 363 -0.44 -11.39 -18.11
CA LEU A 363 -1.87 -11.67 -18.27
C LEU A 363 -2.21 -13.13 -17.96
N ARG A 364 -1.34 -14.07 -18.35
CA ARG A 364 -1.49 -15.48 -17.96
C ARG A 364 -1.49 -15.69 -16.45
N ARG A 365 -0.56 -15.08 -15.73
CA ARG A 365 -0.54 -15.15 -14.26
C ARG A 365 -1.76 -14.52 -13.62
N LEU A 366 -2.26 -13.40 -14.17
CA LEU A 366 -3.50 -12.79 -13.71
C LEU A 366 -4.71 -13.70 -13.98
N LYS A 367 -4.77 -14.35 -15.14
CA LYS A 367 -5.82 -15.30 -15.52
C LYS A 367 -5.79 -16.57 -14.66
N GLU A 368 -4.61 -17.00 -14.21
CA GLU A 368 -4.47 -18.09 -13.24
C GLU A 368 -5.00 -17.72 -11.85
N ARG A 369 -4.84 -16.46 -11.44
CA ARG A 369 -5.40 -15.94 -10.17
C ARG A 369 -6.93 -15.81 -10.24
N ASP A 370 -7.46 -15.45 -11.41
CA ASP A 370 -8.91 -15.38 -11.67
C ASP A 370 -9.31 -16.01 -13.02
N PRO A 371 -9.55 -17.34 -13.05
CA PRO A 371 -9.91 -18.06 -14.27
C PRO A 371 -11.25 -17.62 -14.88
N ASP A 372 -12.15 -17.04 -14.09
CA ASP A 372 -13.49 -16.64 -14.54
C ASP A 372 -13.50 -15.25 -15.21
N ALA A 373 -12.43 -14.47 -15.05
CA ALA A 373 -12.31 -13.12 -15.61
C ALA A 373 -11.98 -13.14 -17.11
N ASN A 374 -12.70 -12.36 -17.91
CA ASN A 374 -12.30 -12.02 -19.27
C ASN A 374 -11.29 -10.86 -19.21
N LEU A 375 -10.00 -11.14 -19.36
CA LEU A 375 -8.96 -10.11 -19.29
C LEU A 375 -8.85 -9.35 -20.62
N MET A 376 -8.84 -8.03 -20.51
CA MET A 376 -8.69 -7.09 -21.62
C MET A 376 -7.38 -6.31 -21.45
N PHE A 377 -6.41 -6.49 -22.32
CA PHE A 377 -5.18 -5.71 -22.28
C PHE A 377 -5.45 -4.28 -22.80
N VAL A 378 -5.19 -3.28 -21.96
CA VAL A 378 -5.36 -1.89 -22.36
C VAL A 378 -4.13 -1.40 -23.10
N ILE A 379 -4.32 -0.89 -24.30
CA ILE A 379 -3.24 -0.39 -25.16
C ILE A 379 -3.63 0.92 -25.83
N GLY A 380 -2.66 1.80 -26.08
CA GLY A 380 -2.89 3.00 -26.87
C GLY A 380 -2.77 2.73 -28.38
N SER A 381 -3.43 3.55 -29.19
CA SER A 381 -3.34 3.45 -30.66
C SER A 381 -1.93 3.71 -31.21
N ASP A 382 -1.03 4.29 -30.42
CA ASP A 382 0.40 4.47 -30.71
C ASP A 382 1.16 3.14 -30.87
N TRP A 383 0.69 2.07 -30.24
CA TRP A 383 1.27 0.73 -30.39
C TRP A 383 0.76 -0.03 -31.61
N LEU A 384 -0.26 0.49 -32.29
CA LEU A 384 -0.86 -0.10 -33.49
C LEU A 384 -0.38 0.61 -34.77
N GLN A 385 0.82 1.18 -34.73
CA GLN A 385 1.43 1.93 -35.82
C GLN A 385 2.41 1.07 -36.62
N PRO A 386 2.71 1.43 -37.88
CA PRO A 386 3.73 0.75 -38.67
C PRO A 386 5.07 0.66 -37.91
N GLY A 387 5.66 -0.53 -37.87
CA GLY A 387 6.89 -0.82 -37.11
C GLY A 387 6.65 -1.53 -35.78
N ASN A 388 5.42 -1.52 -35.25
CA ASN A 388 5.02 -2.29 -34.08
C ASN A 388 4.11 -3.45 -34.49
N ASP A 389 4.58 -4.69 -34.35
CA ASP A 389 3.79 -5.89 -34.59
C ASP A 389 3.68 -6.70 -33.29
N ILE A 390 2.53 -6.59 -32.63
CA ILE A 390 2.24 -7.25 -31.35
C ILE A 390 2.42 -8.77 -31.48
N ARG A 391 2.17 -9.35 -32.66
CA ARG A 391 2.28 -10.80 -32.89
C ARG A 391 3.71 -11.31 -32.77
N LYS A 392 4.70 -10.42 -32.88
CA LYS A 392 6.14 -10.71 -32.76
C LYS A 392 6.68 -10.51 -31.35
N TRP A 393 5.86 -10.07 -30.39
CA TRP A 393 6.30 -9.91 -29.01
C TRP A 393 6.73 -11.25 -28.41
N THR A 394 7.73 -11.21 -27.54
CA THR A 394 8.38 -12.40 -26.99
C THR A 394 8.15 -12.53 -25.49
N SER A 395 8.19 -13.78 -25.02
CA SER A 395 8.29 -14.18 -23.61
C SER A 395 9.59 -14.96 -23.40
N LYS A 396 9.93 -15.26 -22.14
CA LYS A 396 10.99 -16.22 -21.81
C LYS A 396 10.40 -17.60 -21.54
N CYS A 397 10.95 -18.64 -22.17
CA CYS A 397 10.59 -20.03 -21.92
C CYS A 397 10.93 -20.40 -20.47
N PRO A 398 9.96 -20.87 -19.65
CA PRO A 398 10.20 -21.18 -18.24
C PRO A 398 11.29 -22.23 -18.01
N GLU A 399 11.42 -23.22 -18.92
CA GLU A 399 12.36 -24.33 -18.79
C GLU A 399 13.78 -23.97 -19.22
N THR A 400 13.92 -23.13 -20.24
CA THR A 400 15.22 -22.86 -20.89
C THR A 400 15.71 -21.42 -20.74
N GLY A 401 14.85 -20.50 -20.31
CA GLY A 401 15.12 -19.06 -20.24
C GLY A 401 15.27 -18.37 -21.60
N LYS A 402 15.16 -19.09 -22.72
CA LYS A 402 15.30 -18.54 -24.07
C LYS A 402 14.07 -17.73 -24.48
N GLU A 403 14.28 -16.71 -25.29
CA GLU A 403 13.18 -15.95 -25.88
C GLU A 403 12.38 -16.82 -26.86
N ILE A 404 11.06 -16.72 -26.75
CA ILE A 404 10.08 -17.38 -27.62
C ILE A 404 9.02 -16.36 -28.03
N VAL A 405 8.52 -16.44 -29.26
CA VAL A 405 7.45 -15.54 -29.73
C VAL A 405 6.12 -15.99 -29.15
N THR A 406 5.49 -15.14 -28.35
CA THR A 406 4.20 -15.38 -27.68
C THR A 406 3.14 -14.35 -28.02
N GLY A 407 3.50 -13.32 -28.80
CA GLY A 407 2.58 -12.26 -29.21
C GLY A 407 1.37 -12.74 -30.01
N HIS A 408 1.49 -13.84 -30.77
CA HIS A 408 0.35 -14.46 -31.44
C HIS A 408 -0.66 -15.03 -30.43
N LEU A 409 -0.19 -15.73 -29.39
CA LEU A 409 -1.02 -16.22 -28.29
C LEU A 409 -1.69 -15.06 -27.54
N LEU A 410 -0.96 -13.97 -27.31
CA LEU A 410 -1.52 -12.76 -26.69
C LEU A 410 -2.76 -12.25 -27.45
N VAL A 411 -2.69 -12.17 -28.78
CA VAL A 411 -3.80 -11.71 -29.64
C VAL A 411 -4.92 -12.75 -29.78
N GLU A 412 -4.61 -14.04 -29.64
CA GLU A 412 -5.57 -15.14 -29.76
C GLU A 412 -6.34 -15.44 -28.45
N GLU A 413 -5.69 -15.27 -27.29
CA GLU A 413 -6.22 -15.67 -25.98
C GLU A 413 -6.90 -14.53 -25.22
N PHE A 414 -6.45 -13.28 -25.40
CA PHE A 414 -6.89 -12.14 -24.61
C PHE A 414 -7.62 -11.08 -25.45
N ASP A 415 -8.58 -10.40 -24.82
CA ASP A 415 -9.24 -9.25 -25.42
C ASP A 415 -8.33 -8.01 -25.33
N PHE A 416 -8.53 -7.04 -26.22
CA PHE A 416 -7.79 -5.78 -26.23
C PHE A 416 -8.75 -4.59 -26.15
N LEU A 417 -8.45 -3.67 -25.25
CA LEU A 417 -9.15 -2.39 -25.14
C LEU A 417 -8.22 -1.27 -25.62
N VAL A 418 -8.56 -0.68 -26.76
CA VAL A 418 -7.72 0.29 -27.45
C VAL A 418 -8.16 1.72 -27.15
N ILE A 419 -7.25 2.51 -26.57
CA ILE A 419 -7.44 3.92 -26.29
C ILE A 419 -6.89 4.76 -27.45
N LYS A 420 -7.71 5.64 -28.01
CA LYS A 420 -7.28 6.58 -29.05
C LYS A 420 -6.27 7.57 -28.49
N ARG A 421 -5.14 7.73 -29.19
CA ARG A 421 -4.11 8.73 -28.87
C ARG A 421 -4.05 9.79 -29.98
N PRO A 422 -4.05 11.09 -29.64
CA PRO A 422 -3.90 12.15 -30.64
C PRO A 422 -2.65 11.93 -31.51
N GLY A 423 -2.82 12.00 -32.84
CA GLY A 423 -1.73 11.81 -33.81
C GLY A 423 -1.44 10.35 -34.20
N PHE A 424 -2.15 9.37 -33.64
CA PHE A 424 -1.95 7.94 -33.89
C PHE A 424 -3.23 7.30 -34.45
N GLU A 425 -3.47 7.57 -35.73
CA GLU A 425 -4.64 7.07 -36.46
C GLU A 425 -4.53 5.56 -36.75
N VAL A 426 -5.64 4.85 -36.64
CA VAL A 426 -5.73 3.42 -36.97
C VAL A 426 -6.92 3.23 -37.91
N LYS A 427 -6.63 2.92 -39.18
CA LYS A 427 -7.65 2.81 -40.24
C LYS A 427 -8.59 1.63 -40.07
N ASP A 428 -8.03 0.45 -39.79
CA ASP A 428 -8.80 -0.77 -39.57
C ASP A 428 -8.28 -1.51 -38.36
N LEU A 429 -9.00 -1.39 -37.25
CA LEU A 429 -8.63 -2.07 -36.00
C LEU A 429 -8.70 -3.60 -36.13
N LYS A 430 -9.59 -4.13 -36.97
CA LYS A 430 -9.78 -5.58 -37.13
C LYS A 430 -8.59 -6.26 -37.79
N SER A 431 -7.78 -5.53 -38.57
CA SER A 431 -6.53 -6.02 -39.16
C SER A 431 -5.51 -6.53 -38.11
N PHE A 432 -5.61 -6.04 -36.86
CA PHE A 432 -4.76 -6.48 -35.75
C PHE A 432 -5.29 -7.73 -35.05
N GLY A 433 -6.55 -8.10 -35.26
CA GLY A 433 -7.17 -9.32 -34.74
C GLY A 433 -8.64 -9.13 -34.38
N PRO A 434 -9.43 -10.21 -34.24
CA PRO A 434 -10.87 -10.13 -33.96
C PRO A 434 -11.20 -9.67 -32.54
N ARG A 435 -10.22 -9.69 -31.63
CA ARG A 435 -10.36 -9.37 -30.21
C ARG A 435 -10.06 -7.90 -29.85
N MET A 436 -9.79 -7.07 -30.85
CA MET A 436 -9.48 -5.65 -30.66
C MET A 436 -10.77 -4.81 -30.62
N LYS A 437 -10.95 -4.03 -29.54
CA LYS A 437 -12.12 -3.17 -29.35
C LYS A 437 -11.67 -1.74 -29.02
N TRP A 438 -12.32 -0.75 -29.61
CA TRP A 438 -12.13 0.64 -29.19
C TRP A 438 -12.76 0.88 -27.82
N MET A 439 -12.09 1.67 -26.98
CA MET A 439 -12.74 2.28 -25.83
C MET A 439 -13.58 3.46 -26.31
N GLU A 440 -14.89 3.34 -26.17
CA GLU A 440 -15.85 4.38 -26.52
C GLU A 440 -16.73 4.68 -25.31
N LEU A 441 -16.89 5.97 -25.02
CA LEU A 441 -17.78 6.41 -23.94
C LEU A 441 -19.23 6.42 -24.43
N PRO A 442 -20.18 6.04 -23.57
CA PRO A 442 -21.57 5.96 -23.97
C PRO A 442 -22.21 7.36 -24.10
N HIS A 443 -23.36 7.43 -24.77
CA HIS A 443 -24.21 8.64 -24.85
C HIS A 443 -23.51 9.91 -25.36
N GLY A 444 -22.46 9.80 -26.19
CA GLY A 444 -21.77 10.95 -26.76
C GLY A 444 -20.90 11.73 -25.77
N MET A 445 -20.59 11.15 -24.61
CA MET A 445 -19.61 11.71 -23.67
C MET A 445 -18.24 11.82 -24.34
N LYS A 446 -17.48 12.87 -23.98
CA LYS A 446 -16.12 13.08 -24.46
C LYS A 446 -15.12 12.61 -23.41
N PRO A 447 -14.04 11.92 -23.81
CA PRO A 447 -13.01 11.50 -22.88
C PRO A 447 -12.26 12.71 -22.33
N VAL A 448 -11.80 12.61 -21.08
CA VAL A 448 -10.85 13.56 -20.50
C VAL A 448 -9.52 13.45 -21.24
N GLU A 449 -9.19 14.48 -22.01
CA GLU A 449 -7.89 14.61 -22.67
C GLU A 449 -6.83 15.06 -21.66
N ALA A 450 -6.03 14.11 -21.19
CA ALA A 450 -4.86 14.41 -20.36
C ALA A 450 -3.65 13.63 -20.86
N ASN A 451 -2.64 14.35 -21.34
CA ASN A 451 -1.40 13.76 -21.84
C ASN A 451 -0.20 14.21 -21.01
N MET A 452 -0.09 13.64 -19.81
CA MET A 452 0.99 13.96 -18.89
C MET A 452 1.98 12.81 -18.77
N SER A 453 3.22 13.06 -19.16
CA SER A 453 4.29 12.06 -19.13
C SER A 453 4.94 11.97 -17.76
N SER A 454 5.09 10.76 -17.21
CA SER A 454 5.90 10.52 -16.01
C SER A 454 7.35 11.01 -16.17
N THR A 455 7.90 10.96 -17.39
CA THR A 455 9.24 11.49 -17.69
C THR A 455 9.30 13.00 -17.47
N GLU A 456 8.25 13.73 -17.81
CA GLU A 456 8.17 15.17 -17.58
C GLU A 456 8.05 15.48 -16.08
N ILE A 457 7.31 14.67 -15.32
CA ILE A 457 7.27 14.79 -13.85
C ILE A 457 8.66 14.63 -13.24
N ARG A 458 9.42 13.61 -13.65
CA ARG A 458 10.79 13.40 -13.15
C ARG A 458 11.70 14.59 -13.47
N LYS A 459 11.61 15.16 -14.69
CA LYS A 459 12.37 16.37 -15.07
C LYS A 459 12.03 17.57 -14.19
N ARG A 460 10.73 17.81 -13.94
CA ARG A 460 10.25 18.91 -13.10
C ARG A 460 10.64 18.75 -11.64
N ALA A 461 10.54 17.54 -11.09
CA ALA A 461 10.99 17.23 -9.73
C ALA A 461 12.50 17.44 -9.58
N ALA A 462 13.30 16.89 -10.51
CA ALA A 462 14.75 17.06 -10.52
C ALA A 462 15.16 18.54 -10.65
N LYS A 463 14.43 19.34 -11.43
CA LYS A 463 14.64 20.78 -11.52
C LYS A 463 14.41 21.47 -10.17
N CYS A 464 13.30 21.17 -9.49
CA CYS A 464 13.00 21.72 -8.17
C CYS A 464 14.13 21.42 -7.17
N TYR A 465 14.58 20.16 -7.09
CA TYR A 465 15.66 19.79 -6.19
C TYR A 465 16.99 20.48 -6.50
N LYS A 466 17.36 20.61 -7.79
CA LYS A 466 18.58 21.33 -8.21
C LYS A 466 18.58 22.81 -7.85
N GLU A 467 17.41 23.45 -7.89
CA GLU A 467 17.23 24.86 -7.56
C GLU A 467 17.04 25.08 -6.04
N ASN A 468 17.26 24.05 -5.20
CA ASN A 468 16.98 24.04 -3.76
C ASN A 468 15.53 24.42 -3.43
N VAL A 469 14.61 24.19 -4.37
CA VAL A 469 13.17 24.39 -4.18
C VAL A 469 12.60 23.09 -3.62
N GLU A 470 12.68 22.94 -2.29
CA GLU A 470 12.14 21.76 -1.59
C GLU A 470 10.61 21.65 -1.68
N THR A 471 9.93 22.68 -2.18
CA THR A 471 8.47 22.67 -2.32
C THR A 471 7.98 21.63 -3.33
N LEU A 472 8.79 21.25 -4.33
CA LEU A 472 8.39 20.44 -5.49
C LEU A 472 7.20 21.04 -6.27
N GLN A 473 7.02 22.36 -6.20
CA GLN A 473 5.87 23.08 -6.77
C GLN A 473 5.60 22.79 -8.26
N LEU A 474 6.60 22.42 -9.06
CA LEU A 474 6.42 22.13 -10.49
C LEU A 474 5.68 20.82 -10.77
N ILE A 475 5.54 19.94 -9.77
CA ILE A 475 4.81 18.66 -9.89
C ILE A 475 3.52 18.62 -9.06
N ASP A 476 3.28 19.64 -8.25
CA ASP A 476 2.02 19.77 -7.51
C ASP A 476 0.84 19.92 -8.48
N GLY A 477 -0.26 19.22 -8.22
CA GLY A 477 -1.42 19.11 -9.12
C GLY A 477 -1.22 18.25 -10.37
N LEU A 478 -0.02 17.71 -10.62
CA LEU A 478 0.28 16.86 -11.78
C LEU A 478 0.24 15.36 -11.45
N VAL A 479 0.49 15.03 -10.20
CA VAL A 479 0.33 13.67 -9.65
C VAL A 479 -0.76 13.69 -8.56
N PRO A 480 -1.31 12.53 -8.17
CA PRO A 480 -2.26 12.49 -7.07
C PRO A 480 -1.66 13.07 -5.78
N PRO A 481 -2.42 13.78 -4.93
CA PRO A 481 -1.88 14.45 -3.74
C PRO A 481 -1.10 13.52 -2.81
N ALA A 482 -1.56 12.28 -2.59
CA ALA A 482 -0.83 11.32 -1.76
C ALA A 482 0.49 10.86 -2.40
N VAL A 483 0.55 10.79 -3.74
CA VAL A 483 1.79 10.49 -4.48
C VAL A 483 2.76 11.67 -4.36
N PHE A 484 2.27 12.90 -4.48
CA PHE A 484 3.07 14.11 -4.24
C PHE A 484 3.67 14.12 -2.83
N SER A 485 2.84 13.88 -1.81
CA SER A 485 3.26 13.80 -0.40
C SER A 485 4.36 12.76 -0.20
N TYR A 486 4.20 11.56 -0.75
CA TYR A 486 5.21 10.50 -0.68
C TYR A 486 6.49 10.86 -1.43
N VAL A 487 6.40 11.37 -2.65
CA VAL A 487 7.58 11.78 -3.45
C VAL A 487 8.42 12.81 -2.68
N LYS A 488 7.77 13.77 -2.03
CA LYS A 488 8.45 14.79 -1.24
C LYS A 488 9.04 14.25 0.06
N ARG A 489 8.21 13.58 0.87
CA ARG A 489 8.55 13.08 2.21
C ARG A 489 9.68 12.06 2.19
N ASP A 490 9.69 11.19 1.19
CA ASP A 490 10.67 10.13 1.04
C ASP A 490 11.82 10.54 0.10
N GLY A 491 11.84 11.79 -0.37
CA GLY A 491 12.91 12.33 -1.21
C GLY A 491 13.05 11.61 -2.56
N ILE A 492 11.94 11.11 -3.11
CA ILE A 492 11.93 10.42 -4.40
C ILE A 492 12.31 11.43 -5.49
N TYR A 493 13.18 11.00 -6.42
CA TYR A 493 13.77 11.82 -7.49
C TYR A 493 14.75 12.93 -7.04
N ARG A 494 15.19 12.93 -5.77
CA ARG A 494 16.20 13.88 -5.26
C ARG A 494 17.60 13.64 -5.82
N SER A 495 17.90 12.39 -6.20
CA SER A 495 19.19 11.92 -6.73
C SER A 495 19.39 12.19 -8.22
#